data_AF-A0A7I7ULY9-F1
#
_entry.id   AF-A0A7I7ULY9-F1
#
_cell.length_a   1.000
_cell.length_b   1.000
_cell.length_c   1.000
_cell.angle_alpha   90.00
_cell.angle_beta   90.00
_cell.angle_gamma   90.00
#
_symmetry.space_group_name_H-M   'P 1'
#
loop_
_entity.id
_entity.type
_entity.pdbx_description
1 polymer ?
#
loop_
_entity_poly.entity_id
_entity_poly.type
_entity_poly.pdbx_seq_one_letter_code
_entity_poly.pdbx_strand_id
1 'polypeptide(L)' 'MSTNTKPARLITITQAAEMLAVDPRTIRRWIAQGRLKARRIGPKLIRVELASVEAMGQPVGGGSR' A
#
# COMPACT_ATOMS: atom_id res chain seq x y z
N MET A 1 17.66 11.53 -18.43
CA MET A 1 17.71 10.74 -17.19
C MET A 1 16.72 9.59 -17.32
N SER A 2 17.19 8.41 -17.69
CA SER A 2 16.31 7.25 -17.91
C SER A 2 15.90 6.68 -16.56
N THR A 3 14.68 6.99 -16.09
CA THR A 3 14.12 6.36 -14.90
C THR A 3 13.80 4.91 -15.25
N ASN A 4 14.68 4.00 -14.83
CA ASN A 4 14.46 2.57 -14.88
C ASN A 4 13.30 2.22 -13.92
N THR A 5 12.06 2.38 -14.38
CA THR A 5 10.86 2.00 -13.65
C THR A 5 10.79 0.48 -13.64
N LYS A 6 11.37 -0.15 -12.61
CA LYS A 6 11.05 -1.56 -12.30
C LYS A 6 9.52 -1.69 -12.34
N PRO A 7 8.97 -2.75 -12.97
CA PRO A 7 7.53 -2.92 -13.03
C PRO A 7 6.99 -2.92 -11.60
N ALA A 8 6.09 -1.98 -11.30
CA ALA A 8 5.52 -1.85 -9.97
C ALA A 8 4.85 -3.18 -9.61
N ARG A 9 5.36 -3.89 -8.61
CA ARG A 9 4.78 -5.16 -8.17
C ARG A 9 3.43 -4.86 -7.53
N LEU A 10 2.38 -5.34 -8.16
CA LEU A 10 1.00 -5.13 -7.76
C LEU A 10 0.49 -6.35 -6.98
N ILE A 11 0.00 -6.12 -5.77
CA ILE A 11 -0.57 -7.16 -4.90
C ILE A 11 -2.08 -6.93 -4.67
N THR A 12 -2.78 -7.93 -4.18
CA THR A 12 -4.20 -7.80 -3.83
C THR A 12 -4.38 -7.05 -2.50
N ILE A 13 -5.59 -6.58 -2.25
CA ILE A 13 -5.96 -5.98 -0.96
C ILE A 13 -5.76 -6.98 0.19
N THR A 14 -6.12 -8.25 -0.03
CA THR A 14 -5.96 -9.31 0.97
C THR A 14 -4.50 -9.57 1.30
N GLN A 15 -3.62 -9.65 0.30
CA GLN A 15 -2.18 -9.80 0.52
C GLN A 15 -1.59 -8.62 1.30
N ALA A 16 -1.99 -7.39 0.97
CA ALA A 16 -1.54 -6.21 1.70
C ALA A 16 -2.02 -6.23 3.17
N ALA A 17 -3.22 -6.73 3.41
CA ALA A 17 -3.82 -6.86 4.73
C ALA A 17 -3.07 -7.89 5.58
N GLU A 18 -2.75 -9.05 5.00
CA GLU A 18 -1.94 -10.10 5.62
C GLU A 18 -0.53 -9.60 5.98
N MET A 19 0.13 -8.87 5.07
CA MET A 19 1.48 -8.32 5.31
C MET A 19 1.55 -7.36 6.50
N LEU A 20 0.51 -6.54 6.69
CA LEU A 20 0.45 -5.56 7.76
C LEU A 20 -0.33 -6.05 8.99
N ALA A 21 -0.79 -7.31 8.98
CA ALA A 21 -1.64 -7.89 10.02
C ALA A 21 -2.87 -7.02 10.37
N VAL A 22 -3.55 -6.50 9.35
CA VAL A 22 -4.77 -5.67 9.49
C VAL A 22 -5.95 -6.26 8.72
N ASP A 23 -7.16 -5.78 9.02
CA ASP A 23 -8.35 -6.14 8.24
C ASP A 23 -8.30 -5.54 6.81
N PRO A 24 -8.76 -6.25 5.75
CA PRO A 24 -8.85 -5.71 4.39
C PRO A 24 -9.65 -4.39 4.26
N ARG A 25 -10.62 -4.12 5.15
CA ARG A 25 -11.36 -2.84 5.22
C ARG A 25 -10.43 -1.70 5.62
N THR A 26 -9.42 -1.95 6.46
CA THR A 26 -8.40 -0.96 6.81
C THR A 26 -7.56 -0.59 5.60
N ILE A 27 -7.16 -1.57 4.78
CA ILE A 27 -6.45 -1.31 3.51
C ILE A 27 -7.32 -0.46 2.57
N ARG A 28 -8.61 -0.80 2.40
CA ARG A 28 -9.54 0.01 1.59
C ARG A 28 -9.67 1.45 2.11
N ARG A 29 -9.76 1.62 3.42
CA ARG A 29 -9.81 2.93 4.08
C ARG A 29 -8.54 3.73 3.79
N TRP A 30 -7.37 3.12 3.91
CA TRP A 30 -6.09 3.79 3.61
C TRP A 30 -5.95 4.17 2.13
N ILE A 31 -6.45 3.34 1.20
CA ILE A 31 -6.52 3.69 -0.22
C ILE A 31 -7.44 4.91 -0.43
N ALA A 32 -8.63 4.90 0.17
CA ALA A 32 -9.57 6.02 0.08
C ALA A 32 -9.01 7.32 0.69
N GLN A 33 -8.17 7.22 1.71
CA GLN A 33 -7.44 8.33 2.33
C GLN A 33 -6.18 8.76 1.55
N GLY A 34 -5.84 8.08 0.44
CA GLY A 34 -4.62 8.36 -0.33
C GLY A 34 -3.31 7.95 0.36
N ARG A 35 -3.38 7.19 1.47
CA ARG A 35 -2.22 6.72 2.24
C ARG A 35 -1.51 5.54 1.58
N LEU A 36 -2.24 4.75 0.79
CA LEU A 36 -1.71 3.64 0.02
C LEU A 36 -1.91 3.89 -1.48
N LYS A 37 -0.84 3.70 -2.26
CA LYS A 37 -0.92 3.74 -3.72
C LYS A 37 -1.57 2.45 -4.23
N ALA A 38 -2.67 2.62 -4.95
CA ALA A 38 -3.40 1.53 -5.57
C ALA A 38 -3.85 1.91 -6.99
N ARG A 39 -3.98 0.90 -7.85
CA ARG A 39 -4.43 1.03 -9.23
C ARG A 39 -5.68 0.20 -9.44
N ARG A 40 -6.65 0.80 -10.12
CA ARG A 40 -7.83 0.09 -10.61
C ARG A 40 -7.48 -0.61 -11.91
N ILE A 41 -7.78 -1.89 -12.00
CA ILE A 41 -7.59 -2.71 -13.20
C ILE A 41 -8.99 -3.15 -13.65
N GLY A 42 -9.48 -2.55 -14.73
CA GLY A 42 -10.83 -2.79 -15.23
C GLY A 42 -11.92 -2.31 -14.25
N PRO A 43 -13.16 -2.82 -14.37
CA PRO A 43 -14.31 -2.25 -13.65
C PRO A 43 -14.28 -2.51 -12.14
N LYS A 44 -13.76 -3.67 -11.70
CA LYS A 44 -13.91 -4.13 -10.30
C LYS A 44 -12.60 -4.43 -9.57
N LEU A 45 -11.48 -4.64 -10.26
CA LEU A 45 -10.25 -5.07 -9.59
C LEU A 45 -9.45 -3.85 -9.11
N ILE A 46 -9.00 -3.92 -7.87
CA ILE A 46 -8.04 -2.97 -7.29
C ILE A 46 -6.79 -3.77 -6.93
N ARG A 47 -5.63 -3.20 -7.23
CA ARG A 47 -4.32 -3.71 -6.82
C ARG A 47 -3.54 -2.63 -6.10
N VAL A 48 -2.77 -3.03 -5.10
CA VAL A 48 -1.98 -2.15 -4.26
C VAL A 48 -0.52 -2.27 -4.68
N GLU A 49 0.20 -1.15 -4.75
CA GLU A 49 1.64 -1.17 -5.02
C GLU A 49 2.38 -1.72 -3.79
N LEU A 50 3.12 -2.82 -3.96
CA LEU A 50 3.85 -3.49 -2.87
C LEU A 50 4.78 -2.53 -2.13
N ALA A 51 5.56 -1.72 -2.87
CA ALA A 51 6.47 -0.75 -2.27
C ALA A 51 5.76 0.29 -1.39
N SER A 52 4.50 0.63 -1.70
CA SER A 52 3.70 1.53 -0.88
C SER A 52 3.26 0.87 0.43
N VAL A 53 3.09 -0.46 0.44
CA VAL A 53 2.74 -1.24 1.63
C VAL A 53 3.98 -1.43 2.50
N GLU A 54 5.13 -1.75 1.92
CA GLU A 54 6.40 -1.91 2.64
C GLU A 54 6.86 -0.60 3.30
N ALA A 55 6.55 0.55 2.68
CA ALA A 55 6.86 1.86 3.25
C ALA A 55 5.87 2.31 4.34
N MET A 56 4.84 1.53 4.66
CA MET A 56 3.88 1.88 5.71
C MET A 56 4.46 1.69 7.11
N GLY A 57 4.13 2.62 7.99
CA GLY A 57 4.58 2.63 9.37
C GLY A 57 5.62 3.70 9.61
N GLN A 58 5.82 4.03 10.88
CA GLN A 58 6.89 4.87 11.36
C GLN A 58 7.39 4.26 12.68
N PRO A 59 8.67 4.41 13.03
CA PRO A 59 9.17 4.00 14.33
C PRO A 59 8.33 4.64 15.44
N VAL A 60 7.89 3.82 16.40
CA VAL A 60 7.22 4.31 17.61
C VAL A 60 8.32 4.72 18.59
N GLY A 61 8.32 5.97 19.06
CA GLY A 61 9.24 6.42 20.13
C GLY A 61 10.27 7.50 19.79
N GLY A 62 10.09 8.30 18.73
CA GLY A 62 10.92 9.49 18.44
C GLY A 62 10.49 10.75 19.21
N GLY A 63 10.00 10.59 20.44
CA GLY A 63 9.56 11.71 21.27
C GLY A 63 10.75 12.47 21.84
N SER A 64 11.19 13.51 21.15
CA SER A 64 12.02 14.55 21.74
C SER A 64 11.12 15.62 22.39
N ARG A 65 10.90 15.47 23.71
CA ARG A 65 10.91 16.52 24.76
C ARG A 65 10.44 15.93 26.09
#